data_AF-A0A940QTQ9-F1
#
_entry.id   AF-A0A940QTQ9-F1
#
_cell.length_a   1.000
_cell.length_b   1.000
_cell.length_c   1.000
_cell.angle_alpha   90.00
_cell.angle_beta   90.00
_cell.angle_gamma   90.00
#
_symmetry.space_group_name_H-M   'P 1'
#
loop_
_entity.id
_entity.type
_entity.pdbx_description
1 polymer ?
#
loop_
_entity_poly.entity_id
_entity_poly.type
_entity_poly.pdbx_seq_one_letter_code
_entity_poly.pdbx_strand_id
1 'polypeptide(L)'
;LLKAVLRKSITEETGFNIRVFDDSEALARGVQVKDYTSLDECPDLIIYEGWFDEGAKQVKLEEKKRVNWDTLIFTQTEIQQKIEALKEPGDTVFFYMGRGSSHGGPLGMGAAVIELNPSYPGKKQKQYIAYRTDVIDMQPVGKERKAFDSDKAKYIARWVKDSHHKRIY
;
A
#
# COMPACT_ATOMS: atom_id res chain seq x y z
N LEU A 1 4.32 -4.56 -5.90
CA LEU A 1 4.62 -5.45 -7.05
C LEU A 1 4.99 -6.80 -6.46
N LEU A 2 4.37 -7.90 -6.91
CA LEU A 2 4.77 -9.22 -6.40
C LEU A 2 6.14 -9.58 -6.94
N LYS A 3 7.02 -10.04 -6.07
CA LYS A 3 8.36 -10.54 -6.39
C LYS A 3 8.56 -11.91 -5.78
N ALA A 4 9.51 -12.65 -6.34
CA ALA A 4 9.92 -13.94 -5.81
C ALA A 4 11.42 -13.94 -5.54
N VAL A 5 11.83 -14.59 -4.45
CA VAL A 5 13.22 -14.94 -4.17
C VAL A 5 13.38 -16.45 -4.20
N LEU A 6 14.52 -16.89 -4.71
CA LEU A 6 14.83 -18.28 -4.96
C LEU A 6 16.10 -18.67 -4.21
N ARG A 7 16.15 -19.90 -3.71
CA ARG A 7 17.37 -20.53 -3.22
C ARG A 7 17.45 -21.96 -3.75
N LYS A 8 18.63 -22.42 -4.13
CA LYS A 8 18.83 -23.85 -4.40
C LYS A 8 18.42 -24.68 -3.17
N SER A 9 17.75 -25.79 -3.42
CA SER A 9 17.43 -26.77 -2.40
C SER A 9 18.73 -27.38 -1.86
N ILE A 10 18.77 -27.63 -0.56
CA ILE A 10 19.90 -28.32 0.08
C ILE A 10 19.74 -29.84 -0.06
N THR A 11 18.49 -30.30 -0.25
CA THR A 11 18.13 -31.73 -0.26
C THR A 11 17.94 -32.29 -1.67
N GLU A 12 17.68 -31.44 -2.66
CA GLU A 12 17.42 -31.85 -4.06
C GLU A 12 18.43 -31.17 -4.99
N GLU A 13 19.23 -31.96 -5.69
CA GLU A 13 20.35 -31.49 -6.54
C GLU A 13 19.89 -30.52 -7.65
N THR A 14 18.61 -30.61 -8.07
CA THR A 14 17.98 -29.78 -9.11
C THR A 14 16.76 -28.99 -8.61
N GLY A 15 16.55 -28.93 -7.29
CA GLY A 15 15.39 -28.27 -6.68
C GLY A 15 15.64 -26.80 -6.30
N PHE A 16 14.57 -26.01 -6.24
CA PHE A 16 14.58 -24.63 -5.75
C PHE A 16 13.50 -24.42 -4.68
N ASN A 17 13.83 -23.68 -3.63
CA ASN A 17 12.84 -23.11 -2.72
C ASN A 17 12.43 -21.72 -3.21
N ILE A 18 11.14 -21.41 -3.09
CA ILE A 18 10.49 -20.22 -3.60
C ILE A 18 9.78 -19.51 -2.45
N ARG A 19 9.99 -18.20 -2.32
CA ARG A 19 9.14 -17.32 -1.51
C ARG A 19 8.65 -16.15 -2.34
N VAL A 20 7.35 -15.87 -2.28
CA VAL A 20 6.69 -14.76 -2.96
C VAL A 20 6.26 -13.72 -1.93
N PHE A 21 6.52 -12.45 -2.21
CA PHE A 21 6.19 -11.32 -1.33
C PHE A 21 5.76 -10.10 -2.16
N ASP A 22 5.16 -9.09 -1.51
CA ASP A 22 4.90 -7.79 -2.12
C ASP A 22 6.02 -6.81 -1.76
N ASP A 23 6.80 -6.42 -2.76
CA ASP A 23 7.92 -5.48 -2.61
C ASP A 23 7.48 -4.14 -2.00
N SER A 24 6.27 -3.70 -2.31
CA SER A 24 5.76 -2.44 -1.75
C SER A 24 5.43 -2.57 -0.27
N GLU A 25 4.91 -3.72 0.17
CA GLU A 25 4.68 -3.95 1.59
C GLU A 25 6.01 -4.05 2.36
N ALA A 26 7.01 -4.73 1.79
CA ALA A 26 8.35 -4.82 2.38
C ALA A 26 8.97 -3.42 2.55
N LEU A 27 8.94 -2.59 1.51
CA LEU A 27 9.45 -1.21 1.55
C LEU A 27 8.72 -0.35 2.60
N ALA A 28 7.39 -0.49 2.73
CA ALA A 28 6.62 0.22 3.75
C ALA A 28 7.05 -0.14 5.18
N ARG A 29 7.51 -1.38 5.40
CA ARG A 29 8.06 -1.85 6.68
C ARG A 29 9.55 -1.57 6.85
N GLY A 30 10.18 -0.86 5.90
CA GLY A 30 11.61 -0.59 5.90
C GLY A 30 12.48 -1.82 5.59
N VAL A 31 11.89 -2.89 5.05
CA VAL A 31 12.57 -4.14 4.73
C VAL A 31 13.01 -4.13 3.27
N GLN A 32 14.32 -4.25 3.03
CA GLN A 32 14.88 -4.44 1.70
C GLN A 32 15.16 -5.93 1.48
N VAL A 33 14.30 -6.61 0.71
CA VAL A 33 14.47 -8.02 0.37
C VAL A 33 15.54 -8.17 -0.71
N LYS A 34 16.68 -8.79 -0.37
CA LYS A 34 17.82 -9.01 -1.29
C LYS A 34 17.87 -10.43 -1.82
N ASP A 35 17.53 -11.38 -0.97
CA ASP A 35 17.63 -12.81 -1.23
C ASP A 35 16.58 -13.60 -0.42
N TYR A 36 16.62 -14.93 -0.56
CA TYR A 36 15.70 -15.84 0.11
C TYR A 36 15.68 -15.70 1.64
N THR A 37 16.86 -15.48 2.23
CA THR A 37 17.06 -15.40 3.68
C THR A 37 16.65 -14.05 4.26
N SER A 38 16.55 -13.00 3.43
CA SER A 38 16.06 -11.68 3.85
C SER A 38 14.64 -11.72 4.45
N LEU A 39 13.86 -12.77 4.16
CA LEU A 39 12.51 -12.97 4.68
C LEU A 39 12.47 -13.84 5.95
N ASP A 40 13.60 -14.40 6.41
CA ASP A 40 13.63 -15.21 7.63
C ASP A 40 13.30 -14.39 8.89
N GLU A 41 13.69 -13.11 8.91
CA GLU A 41 13.39 -12.17 9.99
C GLU A 41 12.00 -11.52 9.88
N CYS A 42 11.34 -11.66 8.72
CA CYS A 42 10.02 -11.08 8.44
C CYS A 42 9.12 -12.07 7.69
N PRO A 43 8.82 -13.24 8.29
CA PRO A 43 8.07 -14.30 7.62
C PRO A 43 6.62 -13.92 7.29
N ASP A 44 6.08 -12.90 7.96
CA ASP A 44 4.75 -12.33 7.73
C ASP A 44 4.64 -11.51 6.42
N LEU A 45 5.76 -11.22 5.76
CA LEU A 45 5.80 -10.67 4.41
C LEU A 45 5.64 -11.75 3.33
N ILE A 46 5.75 -13.03 3.69
CA ILE A 46 5.64 -14.14 2.74
C ILE A 46 4.16 -14.38 2.43
N ILE A 47 3.81 -14.22 1.16
CA ILE A 47 2.46 -14.48 0.63
C ILE A 47 2.35 -15.95 0.26
N TYR A 48 3.33 -16.46 -0.50
CA TYR A 48 3.44 -17.87 -0.85
C TYR A 48 4.83 -18.39 -0.53
N GLU A 49 4.90 -19.64 -0.07
CA GLU A 49 6.15 -20.36 0.14
C GLU A 49 6.05 -21.76 -0.44
N GLY A 50 7.15 -22.26 -1.00
CA GLY A 50 7.21 -23.65 -1.41
C GLY A 50 8.46 -23.98 -2.21
N TRP A 51 8.33 -24.92 -3.14
CA TRP A 51 9.45 -25.48 -3.87
C TRP A 51 9.09 -25.87 -5.31
N PHE A 52 10.12 -25.96 -6.14
CA PHE A 52 10.08 -26.47 -7.50
C PHE A 52 11.17 -27.53 -7.68
N ASP A 53 10.77 -28.72 -8.15
CA ASP A 53 11.66 -29.81 -8.55
C ASP A 53 11.72 -29.82 -10.08
N GLU A 54 12.91 -29.55 -10.63
CA GLU A 54 13.15 -29.50 -12.07
C GLU A 54 13.09 -30.89 -12.73
N GLY A 55 13.59 -31.93 -12.05
CA GLY A 55 13.59 -33.30 -12.54
C GLY A 55 12.19 -33.86 -12.68
N ALA A 56 11.35 -33.65 -11.67
CA ALA A 56 9.94 -34.06 -11.68
C ALA A 56 9.02 -33.07 -12.42
N LYS A 57 9.50 -31.84 -12.69
CA LYS A 57 8.71 -30.69 -13.17
C LYS A 57 7.49 -30.41 -12.28
N GLN A 58 7.69 -30.54 -10.97
CA GLN A 58 6.63 -30.33 -9.98
C GLN A 58 6.87 -29.04 -9.22
N VAL A 59 5.77 -28.35 -8.91
CA VAL A 59 5.78 -27.17 -8.06
C VAL A 59 4.74 -27.35 -6.96
N LYS A 60 5.12 -26.97 -5.75
CA LYS A 60 4.19 -26.82 -4.64
C LYS A 60 4.35 -25.42 -4.09
N LEU A 61 3.26 -24.66 -4.01
CA LEU A 61 3.19 -23.37 -3.34
C LEU A 61 2.06 -23.41 -2.32
N GLU A 62 2.36 -22.99 -1.10
CA GLU A 62 1.42 -22.87 0.01
C GLU A 62 1.16 -21.38 0.25
N GLU A 63 -0.12 -21.00 0.37
CA GLU A 63 -0.51 -19.64 0.78
C GLU A 63 -0.22 -19.46 2.27
N LYS A 64 0.73 -18.60 2.60
CA LYS A 64 1.09 -18.24 3.98
C LYS A 64 0.32 -17.03 4.48
N LYS A 65 -0.04 -16.13 3.57
CA LYS A 65 -0.80 -14.92 3.86
C LYS A 65 -1.76 -14.62 2.74
N ARG A 66 -3.05 -14.50 3.09
CA ARG A 66 -4.09 -14.10 2.14
C ARG A 66 -4.02 -12.59 1.92
N VAL A 67 -3.86 -12.19 0.66
CA VAL A 67 -3.89 -10.77 0.26
C VAL A 67 -5.26 -10.44 -0.34
N ASN A 68 -5.90 -9.40 0.17
CA ASN A 68 -7.15 -8.90 -0.39
C ASN A 68 -6.86 -7.93 -1.55
N TRP A 69 -7.09 -8.40 -2.77
CA TRP A 69 -6.90 -7.62 -4.00
C TRP A 69 -8.11 -6.78 -4.39
N ASP A 70 -9.27 -7.01 -3.77
CA ASP A 70 -10.54 -6.34 -4.10
C ASP A 70 -10.72 -5.05 -3.32
N THR A 71 -9.78 -4.12 -3.52
CA THR A 71 -9.92 -2.76 -2.98
C THR A 71 -10.92 -1.96 -3.81
N LEU A 72 -11.92 -1.40 -3.12
CA LEU A 72 -12.88 -0.50 -3.72
C LEU A 72 -12.18 0.73 -4.30
N ILE A 73 -12.47 1.02 -5.57
CA ILE A 73 -11.99 2.21 -6.26
C ILE A 73 -13.12 3.24 -6.29
N PHE A 74 -12.97 4.31 -5.51
CA PHE A 74 -13.91 5.42 -5.47
C PHE A 74 -13.82 6.30 -6.72
N THR A 75 -14.97 6.80 -7.14
CA THR A 75 -15.09 7.89 -8.12
C THR A 75 -14.65 9.22 -7.50
N GLN A 76 -14.36 10.21 -8.35
CA GLN A 76 -14.00 11.55 -7.86
C GLN A 76 -15.11 12.15 -6.97
N THR A 77 -16.38 11.92 -7.32
CA THR A 77 -17.53 12.43 -6.57
C THR A 77 -17.60 11.81 -5.17
N GLU A 78 -17.41 10.50 -5.04
CA GLU A 78 -17.42 9.83 -3.73
C GLU A 78 -16.24 10.28 -2.86
N ILE A 79 -15.06 10.46 -3.46
CA ILE A 79 -13.89 11.02 -2.76
C ILE A 79 -14.20 12.43 -2.26
N GLN A 80 -14.78 13.28 -3.11
CA GLN A 80 -15.15 14.64 -2.74
C GLN A 80 -16.15 14.65 -1.57
N GLN A 81 -17.21 13.85 -1.64
CA GLN A 81 -18.21 13.74 -0.58
C GLN A 81 -17.59 13.32 0.75
N LYS A 82 -16.66 12.35 0.73
CA LYS A 82 -15.94 11.89 1.93
C LYS A 82 -15.06 12.97 2.54
N ILE A 83 -14.40 13.80 1.72
CA ILE A 83 -13.61 14.95 2.19
C ILE A 83 -14.52 16.03 2.78
N GLU A 84 -15.64 16.34 2.13
CA GLU A 84 -16.60 17.34 2.61
C GLU A 84 -17.30 16.92 3.90
N ALA A 85 -17.39 15.61 4.15
CA ALA A 85 -17.99 15.04 5.36
C ALA A 85 -17.14 15.24 6.63
N LEU A 86 -15.87 15.65 6.53
CA LEU A 86 -15.03 15.99 7.68
C LEU A 86 -15.64 17.21 8.42
N LYS A 87 -15.78 17.16 9.75
CA LYS A 87 -16.51 18.18 10.52
C LYS A 87 -15.62 18.92 11.51
N GLU A 88 -14.79 18.19 12.22
CA GLU A 88 -14.00 18.70 13.34
C GLU A 88 -12.57 18.98 12.90
N PRO A 89 -11.93 20.06 13.39
CA PRO A 89 -10.52 20.31 13.13
C PRO A 89 -9.67 19.10 13.57
N GLY A 90 -8.82 18.60 12.67
CA GLY A 90 -8.04 17.37 12.87
C GLY A 90 -8.72 16.09 12.37
N ASP A 91 -10.00 16.15 11.96
CA ASP A 91 -10.66 15.01 11.29
C ASP A 91 -9.87 14.58 10.06
N THR A 92 -9.80 13.27 9.83
CA THR A 92 -9.10 12.70 8.69
C THR A 92 -9.94 11.71 7.91
N VAL A 93 -9.67 11.63 6.61
CA VAL A 93 -10.07 10.53 5.74
C VAL A 93 -8.87 10.14 4.88
N PHE A 94 -8.76 8.87 4.52
CA PHE A 94 -7.68 8.43 3.63
C PHE A 94 -8.18 7.54 2.49
N PHE A 95 -7.35 7.48 1.45
CA PHE A 95 -7.60 6.70 0.24
C PHE A 95 -6.31 6.01 -0.19
N TYR A 96 -6.35 4.71 -0.42
CA TYR A 96 -5.20 3.98 -0.95
C TYR A 96 -4.81 4.52 -2.33
N MET A 97 -3.52 4.46 -2.69
CA MET A 97 -3.03 4.93 -3.98
C MET A 97 -2.39 3.79 -4.76
N GLY A 98 -2.65 3.75 -6.07
CA GLY A 98 -1.97 2.90 -7.05
C GLY A 98 -0.81 3.60 -7.77
N ARG A 99 -0.62 4.90 -7.51
CA ARG A 99 0.48 5.71 -8.03
C ARG A 99 0.97 6.67 -6.94
N GLY A 100 2.28 6.78 -6.78
CA GLY A 100 2.86 7.66 -5.77
C GLY A 100 4.31 7.32 -5.47
N SER A 101 4.85 7.96 -4.43
CA SER A 101 6.20 7.74 -3.90
C SER A 101 6.19 7.07 -2.52
N SER A 102 5.01 6.63 -2.09
CA SER A 102 4.77 5.94 -0.82
C SER A 102 4.56 4.45 -1.11
N HIS A 103 4.55 3.64 -0.06
CA HIS A 103 4.58 2.19 -0.17
C HIS A 103 3.49 1.53 0.67
N GLY A 104 3.24 0.26 0.39
CA GLY A 104 2.29 -0.57 1.10
C GLY A 104 0.83 -0.30 0.73
N GLY A 105 -0.05 -0.89 1.51
CA GLY A 105 -1.49 -0.90 1.26
C GLY A 105 -1.90 -1.74 0.05
N PRO A 106 -3.19 -1.98 -0.14
CA PRO A 106 -3.67 -2.92 -1.13
C PRO A 106 -3.57 -2.39 -2.57
N LEU A 107 -3.41 -1.08 -2.76
CA LEU A 107 -3.07 -0.49 -4.06
C LEU A 107 -1.56 -0.29 -4.27
N GLY A 108 -0.75 -0.55 -3.24
CA GLY A 108 0.70 -0.70 -3.36
C GLY A 108 1.49 0.59 -3.48
N MET A 109 0.87 1.76 -3.36
CA MET A 109 1.58 3.04 -3.32
C MET A 109 1.15 3.89 -2.11
N GLY A 110 0.89 3.23 -0.97
CA GLY A 110 0.50 3.89 0.28
C GLY A 110 -0.90 4.50 0.23
N ALA A 111 -1.08 5.64 0.90
CA ALA A 111 -2.35 6.36 0.94
C ALA A 111 -2.18 7.88 0.85
N ALA A 112 -3.21 8.53 0.33
CA ALA A 112 -3.46 9.95 0.50
C ALA A 112 -4.28 10.14 1.79
N VAL A 113 -3.78 10.94 2.74
CA VAL A 113 -4.50 11.32 3.95
C VAL A 113 -4.94 12.77 3.81
N ILE A 114 -6.23 13.04 3.96
CA ILE A 114 -6.81 14.37 3.92
C ILE A 114 -7.26 14.74 5.32
N GLU A 115 -6.72 15.83 5.84
CA GLU A 115 -7.02 16.35 7.17
C GLU A 115 -7.75 17.69 7.07
N LEU A 116 -8.79 17.88 7.87
CA LEU A 116 -9.37 19.21 8.07
C LEU A 116 -8.42 20.03 8.95
N ASN A 117 -7.90 21.16 8.43
CA ASN A 117 -6.84 21.94 9.07
C ASN A 117 -7.15 22.20 10.56
N PRO A 118 -6.32 21.73 11.51
CA PRO A 118 -6.54 21.94 12.94
C PRO A 118 -6.61 23.42 13.34
N SER A 119 -5.89 24.29 12.63
CA SER A 119 -5.87 25.73 12.85
C SER A 119 -6.99 26.48 12.12
N TYR A 120 -8.04 25.78 11.68
CA TYR A 120 -9.13 26.34 10.90
C TYR A 120 -9.90 27.43 11.68
N PRO A 121 -9.92 28.69 11.21
CA PRO A 121 -10.62 29.79 11.87
C PRO A 121 -12.10 29.82 11.47
N GLY A 122 -12.81 28.70 11.64
CA GLY A 122 -14.26 28.51 11.79
C GLY A 122 -15.34 29.31 11.04
N LYS A 123 -15.06 30.25 10.12
CA LYS A 123 -16.12 31.22 9.73
C LYS A 123 -16.48 31.38 8.27
N LYS A 124 -15.73 30.90 7.27
CA LYS A 124 -16.23 30.99 5.86
C LYS A 124 -15.90 29.83 4.92
N GLN A 125 -14.83 29.06 5.10
CA GLN A 125 -14.49 28.00 4.13
C GLN A 125 -13.50 26.98 4.70
N LYS A 126 -13.88 25.70 4.78
CA LYS A 126 -13.01 24.60 5.25
C LYS A 126 -11.69 24.62 4.47
N GLN A 127 -10.58 24.48 5.18
CA GLN A 127 -9.25 24.28 4.59
C GLN A 127 -8.78 22.87 4.92
N TYR A 128 -8.31 22.15 3.90
CA TYR A 128 -7.84 20.78 4.04
C TYR A 128 -6.35 20.70 3.74
N ILE A 129 -5.65 19.77 4.40
CA ILE A 129 -4.25 19.46 4.16
C ILE A 129 -4.18 18.04 3.60
N ALA A 130 -3.51 17.88 2.46
CA ALA A 130 -3.30 16.57 1.84
C ALA A 130 -1.88 16.10 2.13
N TYR A 131 -1.75 14.87 2.61
CA TYR A 131 -0.48 14.18 2.85
C TYR A 131 -0.39 12.90 2.03
N ARG A 132 0.83 12.46 1.78
CA ARG A 132 1.14 11.09 1.35
C ARG A 132 1.83 10.35 2.49
N THR A 133 1.49 9.09 2.65
CA THR A 133 2.09 8.23 3.68
C THR A 133 2.06 6.77 3.26
N ASP A 134 2.96 6.00 3.85
CA ASP A 134 3.00 4.56 3.72
C ASP A 134 1.84 3.92 4.47
N VAL A 135 1.50 2.70 4.07
CA VAL A 135 0.41 1.93 4.69
C VAL A 135 0.95 0.58 5.15
N ILE A 136 0.83 0.32 6.44
CA ILE A 136 1.16 -0.95 7.08
C ILE A 136 -0.12 -1.47 7.73
N ASP A 137 -0.40 -2.77 7.56
CA ASP A 137 -1.59 -3.43 8.14
C ASP A 137 -2.90 -2.67 7.88
N MET A 138 -3.06 -2.20 6.64
CA MET A 138 -4.21 -1.43 6.16
C MET A 138 -4.37 -0.04 6.75
N GLN A 139 -3.45 0.41 7.62
CA GLN A 139 -3.48 1.73 8.25
C GLN A 139 -2.37 2.64 7.72
N PRO A 140 -2.65 3.93 7.47
CA PRO A 140 -1.62 4.93 7.22
C PRO A 140 -0.74 5.10 8.46
N VAL A 141 0.59 5.08 8.32
CA VAL A 141 1.52 5.08 9.47
C VAL A 141 2.17 6.45 9.77
N GLY A 142 1.70 7.55 9.16
CA GLY A 142 2.13 8.90 9.51
C GLY A 142 1.52 10.02 8.66
N LYS A 143 1.93 11.27 8.94
CA LYS A 143 1.61 12.49 8.12
C LYS A 143 2.88 13.12 7.52
N GLU A 144 3.82 12.27 7.15
CA GLU A 144 5.23 12.68 6.99
C GLU A 144 5.49 13.60 5.79
N ARG A 145 4.65 13.55 4.75
CA ARG A 145 4.86 14.31 3.52
C ARG A 145 3.62 15.08 3.11
N LYS A 146 3.53 16.33 3.56
CA LYS A 146 2.52 17.28 3.06
C LYS A 146 2.71 17.43 1.55
N ALA A 147 1.65 17.15 0.79
CA ALA A 147 1.62 17.37 -0.65
C ALA A 147 1.23 18.83 -0.95
N PHE A 148 0.10 19.28 -0.41
CA PHE A 148 -0.40 20.64 -0.54
C PHE A 148 -1.58 20.86 0.43
N ASP A 149 -2.10 22.09 0.48
CA ASP A 149 -3.36 22.41 1.13
C ASP A 149 -4.30 23.11 0.16
N SER A 150 -5.61 22.99 0.40
CA SER A 150 -6.62 23.65 -0.42
C SER A 150 -7.92 23.81 0.35
N ASP A 151 -8.64 24.86 0.02
CA ASP A 151 -10.00 25.17 0.45
C ASP A 151 -11.08 24.55 -0.47
N LYS A 152 -10.65 23.81 -1.52
CA LYS A 152 -11.51 23.24 -2.55
C LYS A 152 -11.42 21.71 -2.54
N ALA A 153 -12.39 21.08 -1.88
CA ALA A 153 -12.49 19.62 -1.80
C ALA A 153 -12.46 18.94 -3.19
N LYS A 154 -13.08 19.54 -4.21
CA LYS A 154 -13.05 19.06 -5.59
C LYS A 154 -11.63 18.93 -6.17
N TYR A 155 -10.72 19.86 -5.85
CA TYR A 155 -9.35 19.83 -6.36
C TYR A 155 -8.54 18.72 -5.70
N ILE A 156 -8.71 18.54 -4.39
CA ILE A 156 -8.12 17.43 -3.65
C ILE A 156 -8.67 16.10 -4.17
N ALA A 157 -9.99 16.00 -4.35
CA ALA A 157 -10.64 14.79 -4.84
C ALA A 157 -10.13 14.37 -6.23
N ARG A 158 -9.92 15.33 -7.14
CA ARG A 158 -9.30 15.07 -8.44
C ARG A 158 -7.89 14.51 -8.29
N TRP A 159 -7.05 15.17 -7.48
CA TRP A 159 -5.67 14.71 -7.23
C TRP A 159 -5.61 13.30 -6.62
N VAL A 160 -6.49 13.01 -5.66
CA VAL A 160 -6.63 11.66 -5.08
C VAL A 160 -7.08 10.68 -6.17
N LYS A 161 -8.11 11.02 -6.96
CA LYS A 161 -8.65 10.12 -7.99
C LYS A 161 -7.63 9.76 -9.07
N ASP A 162 -6.78 10.70 -9.46
CA ASP A 162 -5.69 10.49 -10.42
C ASP A 162 -4.69 9.43 -9.94
N SER A 163 -4.58 9.24 -8.62
CA SER A 163 -3.71 8.24 -7.98
C SER A 163 -4.47 7.01 -7.43
N HIS A 164 -5.80 7.10 -7.28
CA HIS A 164 -6.66 6.07 -6.71
C HIS A 164 -7.24 5.18 -7.82
N HIS A 165 -6.45 4.20 -8.25
CA HIS A 165 -6.82 3.22 -9.27
C HIS A 165 -6.22 1.86 -8.92
N LYS A 166 -6.70 0.79 -9.58
CA LYS A 166 -6.11 -0.55 -9.43
C LYS A 166 -4.62 -0.53 -9.76
N ARG A 167 -3.86 -1.41 -9.12
CA ARG A 167 -2.45 -1.64 -9.44
C ARG A 167 -2.31 -1.89 -10.94
N ILE A 168 -1.45 -1.11 -11.58
CA ILE A 168 -1.04 -1.36 -12.95
C ILE A 168 0.27 -2.14 -12.81
N TYR A 169 0.20 -3.44 -13.08
CA TYR A 169 1.37 -4.34 -13.09
C TYR A 169 2.11 -4.21 -14.41
#